data_AF-A0AAD7ZNH1-F1
#
_entry.id   AF-A0AAD7ZNH1-F1
#
_cell.length_a   1.000
_cell.length_b   1.000
_cell.length_c   1.000
_cell.angle_alpha   90.00
_cell.angle_beta   90.00
_cell.angle_gamma   90.00
#
_symmetry.space_group_name_H-M   'P 1'
#
loop_
_entity.id
_entity.type
_entity.pdbx_description
1 polymer ?
#
loop_
_entity_poly.entity_id
_entity_poly.type
_entity_poly.pdbx_seq_one_letter_code
_entity_poly.pdbx_strand_id
1 'polypeptide(L)' 'CPCPGIMELLGIRFAPLNTPLDRRLQTLAACCWFITLGFGPTLSIVFTIYVVLFTQWYLLALAYLAWIWYDRDVCNKGGR' A
#
# COMPACT_ATOMS: atom_id res chain seq x y z
N CYS A 1 -5.40 45.09 12.43
CA CYS A 1 -4.45 44.10 11.87
C CYS A 1 -3.38 43.81 12.92
N PRO A 2 -3.03 42.55 13.17
CA PRO A 2 -2.21 41.82 12.21
C PRO A 2 -2.84 40.50 11.77
N CYS A 3 -2.88 40.26 10.46
CA CYS A 3 -3.12 38.91 9.91
C CYS A 3 -1.82 38.11 10.06
N PRO A 4 -1.78 37.01 10.82
CA PRO A 4 -0.59 36.23 10.95
C PRO A 4 -0.43 35.34 9.70
N GLY A 5 0.66 35.57 8.97
CA GLY A 5 1.29 34.56 8.11
C GLY A 5 0.48 34.10 6.89
N ILE A 6 0.31 34.97 5.90
CA ILE A 6 0.14 34.48 4.52
C ILE A 6 1.54 34.15 4.01
N MET A 7 1.84 32.86 3.90
CA MET A 7 3.08 32.37 3.30
C MET A 7 2.81 32.14 1.81
N GLU A 8 3.27 33.06 0.97
CA GLU A 8 3.19 32.91 -0.49
C GLU A 8 4.38 32.11 -1.00
N LEU A 9 4.10 30.90 -1.52
CA LEU A 9 5.05 30.16 -2.34
C LEU A 9 4.39 29.90 -3.69
N LEU A 10 5.01 30.43 -4.75
CA LEU A 10 4.59 30.29 -6.16
C LEU A 10 3.18 30.83 -6.50
N GLY A 11 2.82 32.01 -5.99
CA GLY A 11 1.63 32.75 -6.47
C GLY A 11 0.26 32.13 -6.16
N ILE A 12 0.22 31.06 -5.35
CA ILE A 12 -1.01 30.51 -4.78
C ILE A 12 -1.13 30.94 -3.33
N ARG A 13 -2.24 31.63 -3.02
CA ARG A 13 -2.64 32.04 -1.66
C ARG A 13 -3.02 30.79 -0.86
N PHE A 14 -2.06 30.15 -0.20
CA PHE A 14 -2.36 29.06 0.74
C PHE A 14 -2.87 29.65 2.07
N ALA A 15 -4.15 29.43 2.37
CA ALA A 15 -4.73 29.64 3.70
C ALA A 15 -4.05 28.68 4.72
N PRO A 16 -4.05 28.96 6.05
CA PRO A 16 -3.11 28.41 7.02
C PRO A 16 -2.93 26.89 6.88
N LEU A 17 -1.71 26.50 6.49
CA LEU A 17 -1.35 25.19 5.95
C LEU A 17 -1.41 24.04 6.97
N ASN A 18 -1.57 24.35 8.26
CA ASN A 18 -1.56 23.35 9.33
C ASN A 18 -2.90 22.63 9.53
N THR A 19 -4.03 23.16 9.03
CA THR A 19 -5.36 22.53 9.15
C THR A 19 -5.86 21.75 7.90
N PRO A 20 -5.40 21.99 6.64
CA PRO A 20 -5.86 21.21 5.48
C PRO A 20 -4.98 20.00 5.09
N LEU A 21 -3.82 19.79 5.73
CA LEU A 21 -2.87 18.74 5.32
C LEU A 21 -3.28 17.34 5.80
N ASP A 22 -3.78 17.23 7.03
CA ASP A 22 -4.21 15.96 7.62
C ASP A 22 -5.32 15.29 6.81
N ARG A 23 -6.31 16.06 6.33
CA ARG A 23 -7.39 15.50 5.51
C ARG A 23 -6.91 15.05 4.13
N ARG A 24 -5.95 15.76 3.52
CA ARG A 24 -5.35 15.34 2.23
C ARG A 24 -4.52 14.08 2.38
N LEU A 25 -3.76 13.97 3.47
CA LEU A 25 -2.98 12.79 3.79
C LEU A 25 -3.89 11.60 4.08
N GLN A 26 -5.02 11.81 4.76
CA GLN A 26 -6.01 10.76 4.99
C GLN A 26 -6.66 10.26 3.69
N THR A 27 -7.02 11.17 2.77
CA THR A 27 -7.52 10.77 1.44
C THR A 27 -6.46 10.07 0.59
N LEU A 28 -5.20 10.48 0.71
CA LEU A 28 -4.09 9.85 0.00
C LEU A 28 -3.78 8.47 0.59
N ALA A 29 -3.78 8.32 1.92
CA ALA A 29 -3.62 7.04 2.59
C ALA A 29 -4.75 6.06 2.22
N ALA A 30 -6.00 6.52 2.17
CA ALA A 30 -7.12 5.71 1.70
C ALA A 30 -6.94 5.30 0.22
N CYS A 31 -6.55 6.24 -0.64
CA CYS A 31 -6.27 5.94 -2.06
C CYS A 31 -5.13 4.92 -2.21
N CYS A 32 -4.01 5.12 -1.52
CA CYS A 32 -2.91 4.18 -1.46
C CYS A 32 -3.38 2.81 -0.98
N TRP A 33 -4.22 2.76 0.06
CA TRP A 33 -4.77 1.50 0.57
C TRP A 33 -5.59 0.76 -0.50
N PHE A 34 -6.50 1.45 -1.21
CA PHE A 34 -7.28 0.83 -2.29
C PHE A 34 -6.39 0.33 -3.43
N ILE A 35 -5.37 1.11 -3.80
CA ILE A 35 -4.39 0.71 -4.82
C ILE A 35 -3.61 -0.53 -4.35
N THR A 36 -3.14 -0.54 -3.10
CA THR A 36 -2.41 -1.68 -2.53
C THR A 36 -3.28 -2.92 -2.41
N LEU A 37 -4.57 -2.81 -2.07
CA LEU A 37 -5.47 -3.95 -2.04
C LEU A 37 -5.74 -4.52 -3.45
N GLY A 38 -5.87 -3.66 -4.46
CA GLY A 38 -6.11 -4.11 -5.84
C GLY A 38 -4.88 -4.67 -6.52
N PHE A 39 -3.73 -4.01 -6.39
CA PHE A 39 -2.49 -4.38 -7.08
C PHE A 39 -1.54 -5.23 -6.25
N GLY A 40 -1.62 -5.19 -4.92
CA GLY A 40 -0.75 -5.96 -4.02
C GLY A 40 -0.75 -7.46 -4.28
N PRO A 41 -1.92 -8.13 -4.43
CA PRO A 41 -1.98 -9.56 -4.75
C PRO A 41 -1.36 -9.88 -6.12
N THR A 42 -1.59 -9.03 -7.10
CA THR A 42 -1.05 -9.23 -8.45
C THR A 42 0.47 -9.08 -8.47
N LEU A 43 0.98 -8.04 -7.79
CA LEU A 43 2.42 -7.80 -7.67
C LEU A 43 3.13 -8.92 -6.89
N SER A 44 2.50 -9.44 -5.82
CA SER A 44 3.10 -10.52 -5.03
C SER A 44 3.18 -11.84 -5.80
N ILE A 45 2.17 -12.17 -6.63
CA ILE A 45 2.21 -13.34 -7.52
C ILE A 45 3.32 -13.19 -8.56
N VAL A 46 3.39 -12.04 -9.25
CA VAL A 46 4.43 -11.77 -10.26
C VAL A 46 5.82 -11.84 -9.63
N PHE A 47 6.00 -11.26 -8.45
CA PHE A 47 7.25 -11.30 -7.71
C PHE A 47 7.64 -12.75 -7.34
N THR A 48 6.69 -13.55 -6.87
CA THR A 48 6.91 -14.97 -6.54
C THR A 48 7.37 -15.74 -7.77
N ILE A 49 6.69 -15.56 -8.92
CA ILE A 49 7.05 -16.22 -10.19
C ILE A 49 8.46 -15.81 -10.64
N TYR A 50 8.79 -14.52 -10.53
CA TYR A 50 10.13 -14.02 -10.87
C TYR A 50 11.22 -14.67 -10.00
N VAL A 51 11.00 -14.75 -8.68
CA VAL A 51 11.93 -15.39 -7.75
C VAL A 51 12.10 -16.89 -8.02
N VAL A 52 11.03 -17.58 -8.43
CA VAL A 52 11.10 -19.01 -8.80
C VAL A 52 11.94 -19.23 -10.06
N LEU A 53 11.78 -18.38 -11.08
CA LEU A 53 12.40 -18.60 -12.40
C LEU A 53 13.87 -18.15 -12.47
N PHE A 54 14.26 -17.11 -11.72
CA PHE A 54 15.54 -16.43 -11.93
C PHE A 54 16.53 -16.56 -10.77
N THR A 55 16.23 -17.32 -9.72
CA THR A 55 16.99 -17.23 -8.46
C THR A 55 17.25 -18.57 -7.78
N GLN A 56 18.42 -18.72 -7.13
CA GLN A 56 18.81 -19.91 -6.33
C GLN A 56 17.91 -20.19 -5.13
N TRP A 57 17.07 -19.22 -4.72
CA TRP A 57 16.10 -19.31 -3.63
C TRP A 57 14.78 -20.01 -4.04
N TYR A 58 14.77 -20.78 -5.13
CA TYR A 58 13.58 -21.50 -5.62
C TYR A 58 12.93 -22.39 -4.55
N LEU A 59 13.73 -22.96 -3.62
CA LEU A 59 13.21 -23.75 -2.50
C LEU A 59 12.37 -22.91 -1.54
N LEU A 60 12.76 -21.67 -1.25
CA LEU A 60 11.98 -20.75 -0.41
C LEU A 60 10.66 -20.39 -1.09
N ALA A 61 10.69 -20.15 -2.41
CA ALA A 61 9.48 -19.85 -3.16
C ALA A 61 8.54 -21.06 -3.29
N LEU A 62 9.08 -22.28 -3.48
CA LEU A 62 8.28 -23.52 -3.45
C LEU A 62 7.70 -23.79 -2.06
N ALA A 63 8.47 -23.58 -0.99
CA ALA A 63 7.97 -23.68 0.38
C ALA A 63 6.84 -22.68 0.64
N TYR A 64 6.95 -21.45 0.12
CA TYR A 64 5.90 -20.45 0.21
C TYR A 64 4.63 -20.84 -0.57
N LEU A 65 4.77 -21.39 -1.78
CA LEU A 65 3.64 -21.92 -2.55
C LEU A 65 2.97 -23.12 -1.87
N ALA A 66 3.75 -24.02 -1.29
CA ALA A 66 3.25 -25.16 -0.52
C ALA A 66 2.51 -24.69 0.74
N TRP A 67 3.04 -23.68 1.43
CA TRP A 67 2.37 -23.06 2.57
C TRP A 67 1.05 -22.39 2.15
N ILE A 68 1.03 -21.66 1.02
CA ILE A 68 -0.21 -21.11 0.44
C ILE A 68 -1.23 -22.21 0.14
N TRP A 69 -0.79 -23.35 -0.37
CA TRP A 69 -1.68 -24.45 -0.70
C TRP A 69 -2.27 -25.10 0.56
N TYR A 70 -1.45 -25.24 1.60
CA TYR A 70 -1.88 -25.73 2.91
C TYR A 70 -2.81 -24.73 3.65
N ASP A 71 -2.50 -23.43 3.57
CA ASP A 71 -3.26 -22.36 4.22
C ASP A 71 -4.57 -22.03 3.48
N ARG A 72 -4.76 -22.54 2.25
CA ARG A 72 -5.98 -22.31 1.46
C ARG A 72 -7.25 -22.82 2.14
N ASP A 73 -7.14 -23.84 2.98
CA ASP A 73 -8.25 -24.37 3.78
C ASP A 73 -8.65 -23.46 4.95
N VAL A 74 -7.84 -22.46 5.32
CA VAL A 74 -8.18 -21.47 6.35
C VAL A 74 -9.27 -20.52 5.85
N CYS A 75 -9.28 -20.18 4.56
CA CYS A 75 -10.31 -19.31 3.98
C CYS A 75 -11.73 -19.90 4.08
N ASN A 76 -11.88 -21.22 4.16
CA ASN A 76 -13.18 -21.90 4.33
C ASN A 76 -13.58 -22.11 5.79
N LYS A 77 -12.67 -21.90 6.73
CA LYS A 77 -12.94 -21.88 8.16
C LYS A 77 -13.23 -20.43 8.53
N GLY A 78 -14.43 -19.96 8.16
CA GLY A 78 -14.91 -18.63 8.52
C GLY A 78 -14.56 -18.32 9.96
N GLY A 79 -13.82 -17.22 10.16
CA GLY A 79 -13.33 -16.77 11.45
C GLY A 79 -14.49 -16.61 12.42
N ARG A 80 -14.70 -17.62 13.26
CA ARG A 80 -15.47 -17.51 14.49
C ARG A 80 -14.53 -17.05 15.59
#